data_AF-A0A965Z7V8-F1
#
_entry.id   AF-A0A965Z7V8-F1
#
_cell.length_a   1.000
_cell.length_b   1.000
_cell.length_c   1.000
_cell.angle_alpha   90.00
_cell.angle_beta   90.00
_cell.angle_gamma   90.00
#
_symmetry.space_group_name_H-M   'P 1'
#
loop_
_entity.id
_entity.type
_entity.pdbx_description
1 polymer ?
#
loop_
_entity_poly.entity_id
_entity_poly.type
_entity_poly.pdbx_seq_one_letter_code
_entity_poly.pdbx_strand_id
1 'polypeptide(L)'
;MELFFKKNHYYSMKTECIQTLDLKFRTPPCPYKKMCLYLCNKRKRMQQSAILCLLFIMGIFSFSGSRAQNNESHRKPVAAGRFYPHAPDVLEKEIRGLFKSSDSFAEGILRGMIIPHAGYVFSGKTAAAAISQIKKPYVYQRIFILAPSHYVTHSGASLYAPGNYITPLGMVSTDHETVKKLLQNPFFNYLPEAHTREHAIEVQLPLLQYYFGKEMPPIVPIVITTQNADECCKLAMQLKPWFTKENLFIVSSDFSHYPSYEEARLADRKTAESILSNRAEHFLATKTAVEREGIPGLSTAACGWNSILTLLCLSEKEETTHYEILSYTNSGDHPQYGDRNQVVGYNAIILKDGIKSSENDFSVTAEEGQEIVAFARKTIQEVVTDGKLQEMDIQSLPDIFHWNCGAFVTLRKEGALRGCIGRFGEKEPLWLVIQEMAVAAALHDSRFDPVTTEELDALHIEVSLLTPMTPVTDTATIIPGVHGIYIRKGGRSGTYLPQVAIETGWDTEALLGHCSRDKAGIGWNGWKEAELFTYQAIRFNESLSGEH
;
A
#
# COMPACT_ATOMS: atom_id res chain seq x y z
N MET A 1 -69.68 -6.77 13.10
CA MET A 1 -69.02 -7.72 12.19
C MET A 1 -67.68 -8.11 12.81
N GLU A 2 -67.60 -9.02 13.80
CA GLU A 2 -68.05 -10.44 13.88
C GLU A 2 -67.19 -11.38 13.02
N LEU A 3 -66.82 -12.63 13.37
CA LEU A 3 -66.85 -13.51 14.58
C LEU A 3 -65.87 -14.70 14.28
N PHE A 4 -65.46 -15.69 15.10
CA PHE A 4 -65.70 -16.26 16.45
C PHE A 4 -64.27 -16.62 17.01
N PHE A 5 -63.87 -16.41 18.28
CA PHE A 5 -64.00 -17.33 19.44
C PHE A 5 -63.68 -18.83 19.17
N LYS A 6 -62.95 -19.63 19.98
CA LYS A 6 -62.52 -19.60 21.42
C LYS A 6 -61.12 -20.26 21.57
N LYS A 7 -60.17 -19.69 22.34
CA LYS A 7 -59.86 -19.91 23.79
C LYS A 7 -59.39 -21.33 24.22
N ASN A 8 -58.22 -21.38 24.87
CA ASN A 8 -57.93 -22.22 26.05
C ASN A 8 -56.84 -21.56 26.93
N HIS A 9 -56.85 -21.77 28.26
CA HIS A 9 -56.02 -21.01 29.21
C HIS A 9 -55.83 -21.76 30.55
N TYR A 10 -54.58 -21.81 31.05
CA TYR A 10 -54.19 -21.97 32.48
C TYR A 10 -54.66 -23.26 33.24
N TYR A 11 -54.22 -23.59 34.47
CA TYR A 11 -53.26 -22.95 35.42
C TYR A 11 -52.34 -24.00 36.10
N SER A 12 -51.27 -23.55 36.76
CA SER A 12 -50.32 -24.31 37.60
C SER A 12 -50.62 -24.19 39.11
N MET A 13 -50.24 -25.19 39.93
CA MET A 13 -49.85 -25.13 41.37
C MET A 13 -49.30 -26.52 41.80
N LYS A 14 -48.10 -26.66 42.38
CA LYS A 14 -47.58 -26.38 43.76
C LYS A 14 -47.68 -27.56 44.75
N THR A 15 -46.78 -27.57 45.74
CA THR A 15 -46.42 -28.67 46.67
C THR A 15 -46.85 -28.40 48.11
N GLU A 16 -47.12 -29.46 48.91
CA GLU A 16 -46.47 -29.78 50.22
C GLU A 16 -47.23 -30.82 51.08
N CYS A 17 -46.48 -31.48 52.00
CA CYS A 17 -46.89 -32.09 53.29
C CYS A 17 -48.03 -33.15 53.38
N ILE A 18 -48.25 -33.83 54.52
CA ILE A 18 -47.38 -34.74 55.34
C ILE A 18 -48.26 -35.45 56.42
N GLN A 19 -47.82 -36.60 56.94
CA GLN A 19 -48.23 -37.28 58.21
C GLN A 19 -49.54 -38.10 58.36
N THR A 20 -49.35 -39.22 59.07
CA THR A 20 -50.24 -39.98 60.00
C THR A 20 -51.66 -40.41 59.61
N LEU A 21 -51.86 -41.73 59.58
CA LEU A 21 -52.69 -42.43 60.58
C LEU A 21 -52.30 -43.93 60.66
N ASP A 22 -52.26 -44.50 61.87
CA ASP A 22 -51.95 -45.91 62.13
C ASP A 22 -53.20 -46.61 62.69
N LEU A 23 -53.64 -47.69 62.03
CA LEU A 23 -54.78 -48.49 62.48
C LEU A 23 -54.61 -49.98 62.12
N LYS A 24 -54.73 -50.83 63.13
CA LYS A 24 -54.40 -52.26 63.09
C LYS A 24 -55.50 -53.09 62.42
N PHE A 25 -55.19 -53.75 61.31
CA PHE A 25 -55.88 -54.98 60.90
C PHE A 25 -54.90 -56.07 60.46
N ARG A 26 -55.05 -57.27 61.02
CA ARG A 26 -54.28 -58.46 60.63
C ARG A 26 -54.86 -59.04 59.34
N THR A 27 -54.09 -59.04 58.25
CA THR A 27 -54.44 -59.68 56.98
C THR A 27 -53.64 -60.98 56.76
N PRO A 28 -54.16 -61.96 56.00
CA PRO A 28 -53.49 -63.23 55.74
C PRO A 28 -52.21 -63.06 54.89
N PRO A 29 -51.31 -64.07 54.83
CA PRO A 29 -50.04 -63.97 54.12
C PRO A 29 -50.24 -63.76 52.61
N CYS A 30 -50.07 -62.50 52.18
CA CYS A 30 -50.23 -62.08 50.79
C CYS A 30 -49.30 -62.88 49.84
N PRO A 31 -49.82 -63.54 48.78
CA PRO A 31 -49.02 -64.36 47.87
C PRO A 31 -47.94 -63.55 47.12
N TYR A 32 -48.14 -62.24 46.99
CA TYR A 32 -47.19 -61.33 46.36
C TYR A 32 -45.94 -61.03 47.20
N LYS A 33 -45.76 -61.60 48.40
CA LYS A 33 -44.58 -61.34 49.25
C LYS A 33 -43.24 -61.61 48.53
N LYS A 34 -43.17 -62.63 47.66
CA LYS A 34 -42.01 -62.87 46.78
C LYS A 34 -41.87 -61.82 45.67
N MET A 35 -42.97 -61.37 45.05
CA MET A 35 -42.96 -60.34 44.01
C MET A 35 -42.57 -58.96 44.58
N CYS A 36 -43.06 -58.58 45.75
CA CYS A 36 -42.65 -57.35 46.43
C CYS A 36 -41.16 -57.36 46.82
N LEU A 37 -40.62 -58.50 47.28
CA LEU A 37 -39.18 -58.66 47.53
C LEU A 37 -38.37 -58.55 46.23
N TYR A 38 -38.82 -59.17 45.13
CA TYR A 38 -38.18 -59.07 43.82
C TYR A 38 -38.17 -57.63 43.30
N LEU A 39 -39.31 -56.94 43.34
CA LEU A 39 -39.42 -55.54 42.92
C LEU A 39 -38.63 -54.59 43.83
N CYS A 40 -38.60 -54.83 45.15
CA CYS A 40 -37.77 -54.05 46.08
C CYS A 40 -36.27 -54.23 45.83
N ASN A 41 -35.81 -55.47 45.62
CA ASN A 41 -34.41 -55.74 45.25
C ASN A 41 -34.07 -55.19 43.85
N LYS A 42 -35.00 -55.20 42.90
CA LYS A 42 -34.80 -54.57 41.58
C LYS A 42 -34.70 -53.04 41.72
N ARG A 43 -35.52 -52.40 42.57
CA ARG A 43 -35.42 -50.97 42.89
C ARG A 43 -34.10 -50.64 43.61
N LYS A 44 -33.69 -51.43 44.60
CA LYS A 44 -32.40 -51.24 45.31
C LYS A 44 -31.20 -51.42 44.37
N ARG A 45 -31.20 -52.44 43.50
CA ARG A 45 -30.14 -52.60 42.48
C ARG A 45 -30.15 -51.43 41.49
N MET A 46 -31.31 -50.98 41.01
CA MET A 46 -31.39 -49.78 40.15
C MET A 46 -30.88 -48.52 40.86
N GLN A 47 -31.19 -48.31 42.14
CA GLN A 47 -30.69 -47.16 42.90
C GLN A 47 -29.19 -47.27 43.18
N GLN A 48 -28.65 -48.46 43.48
CA GLN A 48 -27.21 -48.66 43.64
C GLN A 48 -26.46 -48.47 42.31
N SER A 49 -27.00 -48.95 41.18
CA SER A 49 -26.48 -48.66 39.85
C SER A 49 -26.54 -47.16 39.52
N ALA A 50 -27.63 -46.47 39.83
CA ALA A 50 -27.77 -45.04 39.59
C ALA A 50 -26.80 -44.21 40.46
N ILE A 51 -26.57 -44.61 41.72
CA ILE A 51 -25.61 -43.97 42.62
C ILE A 51 -24.17 -44.24 42.17
N LEU A 52 -23.84 -45.46 41.70
CA LEU A 52 -22.53 -45.73 41.10
C LEU A 52 -22.33 -44.89 39.83
N CYS A 53 -23.33 -44.78 38.95
CA CYS A 53 -23.25 -43.91 37.77
C CYS A 53 -23.09 -42.43 38.16
N LEU A 54 -23.80 -41.93 39.17
CA LEU A 54 -23.66 -40.54 39.64
C LEU A 54 -22.25 -40.28 40.20
N LEU A 55 -21.71 -41.20 40.98
CA LEU A 55 -20.35 -41.09 41.53
C LEU A 55 -19.27 -41.26 40.47
N PHE A 56 -19.50 -42.08 39.43
CA PHE A 56 -18.59 -42.18 38.29
C PHE A 56 -18.60 -40.90 37.43
N ILE A 57 -19.78 -40.31 37.22
CA ILE A 57 -19.94 -39.01 36.56
C ILE A 57 -19.27 -37.88 37.37
N MET A 58 -19.50 -37.80 38.68
CA MET A 58 -18.85 -36.79 39.54
C MET A 58 -17.33 -37.01 39.68
N GLY A 59 -16.86 -38.26 39.66
CA GLY A 59 -15.43 -38.59 39.65
C GLY A 59 -14.73 -38.11 38.37
N ILE A 60 -15.34 -38.35 37.20
CA ILE A 60 -14.85 -37.84 35.91
C ILE A 60 -14.82 -36.30 35.89
N PHE A 61 -15.78 -35.63 36.53
CA PHE A 61 -15.82 -34.17 36.63
C PHE A 61 -14.82 -33.54 37.62
N SER A 62 -14.03 -34.35 38.36
CA SER A 62 -13.09 -33.84 39.38
C SER A 62 -11.61 -34.08 39.08
N PHE A 63 -11.25 -34.63 37.89
CA PHE A 63 -9.85 -34.81 37.46
C PHE A 63 -9.53 -34.16 36.10
N SER A 64 -10.11 -32.97 35.87
CA SER A 64 -9.86 -32.10 34.71
C SER A 64 -9.41 -30.69 35.12
N GLY A 65 -8.63 -30.59 36.20
CA GLY A 65 -7.88 -29.37 36.51
C GLY A 65 -6.85 -29.05 35.43
N SER A 66 -6.72 -27.79 35.04
CA SER A 66 -5.70 -27.28 34.11
C SER A 66 -5.66 -27.87 32.69
N ARG A 67 -6.81 -27.96 32.02
CA ARG A 67 -6.83 -27.71 30.56
C ARG A 67 -8.06 -26.93 30.10
N ALA A 68 -7.97 -25.61 30.23
CA ALA A 68 -8.84 -24.70 29.50
C ALA A 68 -8.48 -24.79 28.00
N GLN A 69 -9.13 -25.71 27.27
CA GLN A 69 -9.14 -25.63 25.82
C GLN A 69 -10.00 -24.44 25.43
N ASN A 70 -9.36 -23.36 24.96
CA ASN A 70 -10.02 -22.43 24.06
C ASN A 70 -10.61 -23.27 22.92
N ASN A 71 -11.94 -23.24 22.77
CA ASN A 71 -12.61 -23.94 21.70
C ASN A 71 -12.50 -23.08 20.42
N GLU A 72 -11.28 -22.99 19.88
CA GLU A 72 -10.96 -22.09 18.77
C GLU A 72 -11.81 -22.40 17.55
N SER A 73 -12.74 -21.49 17.26
CA SER A 73 -13.56 -21.56 16.06
C SER A 73 -12.73 -21.02 14.89
N HIS A 74 -11.88 -21.86 14.30
CA HIS A 74 -11.09 -21.48 13.13
C HIS A 74 -11.98 -21.10 11.94
N ARG A 75 -11.66 -20.00 11.23
CA ARG A 75 -12.40 -19.52 10.06
C ARG A 75 -12.28 -20.54 8.91
N LYS A 76 -13.38 -21.24 8.62
CA LYS A 76 -13.50 -22.12 7.43
C LYS A 76 -13.65 -21.27 6.16
N PRO A 77 -13.13 -21.73 5.00
CA PRO A 77 -13.19 -20.97 3.76
C PRO A 77 -14.61 -20.94 3.16
N VAL A 78 -14.96 -19.85 2.48
CA VAL A 78 -16.24 -19.67 1.73
C VAL A 78 -16.05 -19.20 0.29
N ALA A 79 -14.83 -18.82 -0.08
CA ALA A 79 -14.45 -18.45 -1.44
C ALA A 79 -13.78 -19.62 -2.19
N ALA A 80 -13.31 -20.65 -1.47
CA ALA A 80 -12.88 -21.93 -2.06
C ALA A 80 -13.99 -22.56 -2.93
N GLY A 81 -13.64 -22.95 -4.16
CA GLY A 81 -14.57 -23.45 -5.17
C GLY A 81 -15.39 -22.38 -5.88
N ARG A 82 -15.14 -21.08 -5.62
CA ARG A 82 -15.85 -19.94 -6.24
C ARG A 82 -14.91 -18.88 -6.80
N PHE A 83 -13.91 -18.45 -6.01
CA PHE A 83 -12.89 -17.47 -6.38
C PHE A 83 -11.54 -18.13 -6.71
N TYR A 84 -11.28 -19.28 -6.10
CA TYR A 84 -10.07 -20.09 -6.28
C TYR A 84 -10.41 -21.58 -6.09
N PRO A 85 -9.65 -22.55 -6.64
CA PRO A 85 -9.95 -23.98 -6.52
C PRO A 85 -10.06 -24.49 -5.07
N HIS A 86 -11.00 -25.42 -4.83
CA HIS A 86 -11.16 -26.05 -3.50
C HIS A 86 -10.20 -27.24 -3.26
N ALA A 87 -9.66 -27.82 -4.34
CA ALA A 87 -8.73 -28.95 -4.27
C ALA A 87 -7.28 -28.42 -4.12
N PRO A 88 -6.50 -28.87 -3.12
CA PRO A 88 -5.20 -28.24 -2.80
C PRO A 88 -4.17 -28.32 -3.92
N ASP A 89 -4.12 -29.44 -4.65
CA ASP A 89 -3.22 -29.71 -5.76
C ASP A 89 -3.54 -28.84 -6.99
N VAL A 90 -4.83 -28.68 -7.29
CA VAL A 90 -5.31 -27.77 -8.35
C VAL A 90 -5.02 -26.32 -7.98
N LEU A 91 -5.28 -25.94 -6.72
CA LEU A 91 -5.02 -24.60 -6.20
C LEU A 91 -3.53 -24.23 -6.26
N GLU A 92 -2.64 -25.10 -5.77
CA GLU A 92 -1.19 -24.88 -5.81
C GLU A 92 -0.67 -24.81 -7.27
N LYS A 93 -1.22 -25.63 -8.17
CA LYS A 93 -0.89 -25.59 -9.61
C LYS A 93 -1.36 -24.29 -10.27
N GLU A 94 -2.56 -23.80 -9.95
CA GLU A 94 -3.07 -22.54 -10.48
C GLU A 94 -2.23 -21.37 -9.98
N ILE A 95 -2.00 -21.27 -8.66
CA ILE A 95 -1.22 -20.19 -8.05
C ILE A 95 0.21 -20.14 -8.61
N ARG A 96 0.86 -21.30 -8.79
CA ARG A 96 2.17 -21.42 -9.45
C ARG A 96 2.19 -20.87 -10.89
N GLY A 97 1.04 -20.82 -11.57
CA GLY A 97 0.87 -20.18 -12.89
C GLY A 97 0.55 -18.68 -12.84
N LEU A 98 0.24 -18.13 -11.66
CA LEU A 98 0.04 -16.69 -11.44
C LEU A 98 1.39 -15.98 -11.15
N PHE A 99 2.25 -16.62 -10.35
CA PHE A 99 3.58 -16.12 -10.03
C PHE A 99 4.57 -16.31 -11.20
N LYS A 100 5.03 -15.20 -11.78
CA LYS A 100 6.23 -15.17 -12.64
C LYS A 100 7.49 -15.02 -11.79
N SER A 101 8.66 -15.28 -12.39
CA SER A 101 9.91 -14.72 -11.87
C SER A 101 9.86 -13.19 -11.99
N SER A 102 10.11 -12.49 -10.89
CA SER A 102 10.32 -11.04 -10.89
C SER A 102 11.82 -10.80 -10.89
N ASP A 103 12.38 -10.58 -12.07
CA ASP A 103 13.82 -10.37 -12.24
C ASP A 103 14.26 -8.96 -11.77
N SER A 104 13.30 -8.02 -11.73
CA SER A 104 13.39 -6.76 -10.99
C SER A 104 12.53 -6.81 -9.71
N PHE A 105 13.03 -6.20 -8.65
CA PHE A 105 12.26 -5.90 -7.43
C PHE A 105 12.26 -4.38 -7.23
N ALA A 106 11.12 -3.80 -6.84
CA ALA A 106 11.03 -2.39 -6.48
C ALA A 106 12.06 -2.01 -5.41
N GLU A 107 12.69 -0.84 -5.54
CA GLU A 107 13.59 -0.31 -4.52
C GLU A 107 12.86 -0.01 -3.20
N GLY A 108 13.63 0.18 -2.12
CA GLY A 108 13.06 0.49 -0.81
C GLY A 108 12.66 -0.73 0.04
N ILE A 109 12.01 -0.43 1.16
CA ILE A 109 11.38 -1.40 2.06
C ILE A 109 9.87 -1.34 1.81
N LEU A 110 9.29 -2.45 1.34
CA LEU A 110 7.85 -2.55 1.13
C LEU A 110 7.11 -2.49 2.49
N ARG A 111 6.20 -1.52 2.63
CA ARG A 111 5.39 -1.25 3.84
C ARG A 111 3.95 -1.71 3.68
N GLY A 112 3.43 -1.70 2.46
CA GLY A 112 2.09 -2.17 2.16
C GLY A 112 1.84 -2.40 0.67
N MET A 113 0.62 -2.83 0.35
CA MET A 113 0.16 -3.01 -1.03
C MET A 113 -1.37 -2.93 -1.09
N ILE A 114 -1.91 -2.50 -2.22
CA ILE A 114 -3.33 -2.57 -2.58
C ILE A 114 -3.45 -3.61 -3.69
N ILE A 115 -4.23 -4.66 -3.46
CA ILE A 115 -4.36 -5.81 -4.36
C ILE A 115 -5.84 -6.25 -4.52
N PRO A 116 -6.21 -6.81 -5.68
CA PRO A 116 -7.59 -7.21 -6.00
C PRO A 116 -8.01 -8.48 -5.24
N HIS A 117 -9.33 -8.72 -5.18
CA HIS A 117 -9.93 -9.90 -4.53
C HIS A 117 -11.08 -10.56 -5.28
N ALA A 118 -11.30 -10.21 -6.56
CA ALA A 118 -12.02 -11.08 -7.49
C ALA A 118 -11.37 -12.47 -7.65
N GLY A 119 -12.00 -13.35 -8.44
CA GLY A 119 -11.50 -14.71 -8.67
C GLY A 119 -10.15 -14.75 -9.41
N TYR A 120 -9.29 -15.71 -9.02
CA TYR A 120 -7.91 -15.83 -9.49
C TYR A 120 -7.76 -15.90 -11.02
N VAL A 121 -8.72 -16.50 -11.71
CA VAL A 121 -8.78 -16.56 -13.18
C VAL A 121 -8.78 -15.17 -13.84
N PHE A 122 -9.27 -14.14 -13.15
CA PHE A 122 -9.28 -12.75 -13.60
C PHE A 122 -8.16 -11.92 -12.95
N SER A 123 -8.14 -11.86 -11.62
CA SER A 123 -7.32 -10.90 -10.86
C SER A 123 -6.03 -11.48 -10.27
N GLY A 124 -5.90 -12.81 -10.25
CA GLY A 124 -4.88 -13.50 -9.46
C GLY A 124 -3.44 -13.19 -9.89
N LYS A 125 -3.21 -12.93 -11.17
CA LYS A 125 -1.90 -12.51 -11.70
C LYS A 125 -1.48 -11.13 -11.16
N THR A 126 -2.44 -10.23 -11.03
CA THR A 126 -2.26 -8.84 -10.58
C THR A 126 -1.98 -8.82 -9.08
N ALA A 127 -2.71 -9.60 -8.28
CA ALA A 127 -2.36 -9.82 -6.87
C ALA A 127 -0.98 -10.49 -6.70
N ALA A 128 -0.66 -11.51 -7.49
CA ALA A 128 0.64 -12.19 -7.46
C ALA A 128 1.81 -11.27 -7.85
N ALA A 129 1.62 -10.31 -8.77
CA ALA A 129 2.64 -9.35 -9.17
C ALA A 129 3.09 -8.44 -8.00
N ALA A 130 2.16 -7.96 -7.18
CA ALA A 130 2.48 -7.21 -5.95
C ALA A 130 3.13 -8.08 -4.88
N ILE A 131 2.61 -9.29 -4.64
CA ILE A 131 3.17 -10.22 -3.66
C ILE A 131 4.62 -10.63 -4.04
N SER A 132 4.94 -10.70 -5.34
CA SER A 132 6.29 -10.96 -5.85
C SER A 132 7.32 -9.89 -5.49
N GLN A 133 6.90 -8.68 -5.08
CA GLN A 133 7.84 -7.63 -4.64
C GLN A 133 8.37 -7.86 -3.22
N ILE A 134 7.82 -8.80 -2.46
CA ILE A 134 8.28 -9.14 -1.12
C ILE A 134 9.60 -9.92 -1.21
N LYS A 135 10.73 -9.22 -1.05
CA LYS A 135 12.10 -9.76 -1.12
C LYS A 135 12.36 -10.84 -0.06
N LYS A 136 13.29 -11.75 -0.35
CA LYS A 136 13.87 -12.72 0.60
C LYS A 136 15.24 -12.25 1.09
N PRO A 137 15.66 -12.56 2.34
CA PRO A 137 14.89 -13.22 3.39
C PRO A 137 13.73 -12.36 3.89
N TYR A 138 12.68 -12.98 4.41
CA TYR A 138 11.50 -12.26 4.89
C TYR A 138 11.76 -11.56 6.23
N VAL A 139 11.37 -10.29 6.33
CA VAL A 139 11.65 -9.41 7.49
C VAL A 139 10.42 -9.09 8.34
N TYR A 140 9.24 -9.56 7.95
CA TYR A 140 7.98 -9.18 8.59
C TYR A 140 7.64 -10.03 9.81
N GLN A 141 7.30 -9.39 10.93
CA GLN A 141 6.78 -10.04 12.14
C GLN A 141 5.30 -10.45 12.00
N ARG A 142 4.52 -9.69 11.22
CA ARG A 142 3.08 -9.88 11.01
C ARG A 142 2.59 -9.18 9.75
N ILE A 143 1.47 -9.65 9.19
CA ILE A 143 0.81 -9.06 8.02
C ILE A 143 -0.58 -8.55 8.41
N PHE A 144 -0.78 -7.24 8.38
CA PHE A 144 -2.11 -6.63 8.50
C PHE A 144 -2.85 -6.79 7.18
N ILE A 145 -4.08 -7.33 7.22
CA ILE A 145 -4.93 -7.45 6.03
C ILE A 145 -6.20 -6.65 6.27
N LEU A 146 -6.31 -5.49 5.61
CA LEU A 146 -7.43 -4.58 5.66
C LEU A 146 -8.34 -4.85 4.46
N ALA A 147 -9.62 -5.10 4.70
CA ALA A 147 -10.59 -5.41 3.65
C ALA A 147 -11.94 -4.69 3.88
N PRO A 148 -12.66 -4.32 2.80
CA PRO A 148 -14.03 -3.86 2.92
C PRO A 148 -14.96 -4.96 3.44
N SER A 149 -16.07 -4.53 4.04
CA SER A 149 -17.20 -5.38 4.37
C SER A 149 -18.25 -5.35 3.25
N HIS A 150 -18.50 -6.49 2.59
CA HIS A 150 -19.55 -6.64 1.58
C HIS A 150 -20.93 -6.97 2.18
N TYR A 151 -20.99 -7.25 3.48
CA TYR A 151 -22.17 -7.84 4.12
C TYR A 151 -22.66 -7.11 5.39
N VAL A 152 -21.83 -6.26 6.02
CA VAL A 152 -22.11 -5.67 7.33
C VAL A 152 -21.58 -4.24 7.41
N THR A 153 -22.49 -3.27 7.53
CA THR A 153 -22.14 -1.87 7.82
C THR A 153 -22.22 -1.60 9.32
N HIS A 154 -21.12 -1.16 9.93
CA HIS A 154 -21.04 -0.85 11.37
C HIS A 154 -19.89 0.15 11.63
N SER A 155 -19.99 0.97 12.68
CA SER A 155 -18.94 1.93 13.04
C SER A 155 -17.61 1.22 13.34
N GLY A 156 -16.50 1.85 12.97
CA GLY A 156 -15.16 1.27 13.13
C GLY A 156 -14.90 0.04 12.25
N ALA A 157 -14.25 -0.97 12.82
CA ALA A 157 -13.83 -2.19 12.12
C ALA A 157 -13.97 -3.47 12.97
N SER A 158 -14.02 -4.63 12.31
CA SER A 158 -14.12 -5.95 12.94
C SER A 158 -12.82 -6.76 12.81
N LEU A 159 -12.37 -7.37 13.91
CA LEU A 159 -11.18 -8.22 14.00
C LEU A 159 -11.56 -9.68 14.26
N TYR A 160 -10.96 -10.63 13.54
CA TYR A 160 -11.25 -12.04 13.78
C TYR A 160 -10.54 -12.61 15.01
N ALA A 161 -11.24 -12.63 16.14
CA ALA A 161 -10.74 -13.09 17.44
C ALA A 161 -10.78 -14.61 17.71
N PRO A 162 -11.75 -15.42 17.22
CA PRO A 162 -11.92 -16.80 17.75
C PRO A 162 -10.90 -17.86 17.34
N GLY A 163 -9.94 -17.57 16.46
CA GLY A 163 -8.98 -18.56 15.98
C GLY A 163 -8.28 -18.19 14.67
N ASN A 164 -7.54 -19.15 14.15
CA ASN A 164 -6.81 -19.05 12.88
C ASN A 164 -7.72 -19.20 11.65
N TYR A 165 -7.23 -18.83 10.46
CA TYR A 165 -7.92 -19.08 9.19
C TYR A 165 -7.54 -20.44 8.59
N ILE A 166 -8.43 -21.02 7.79
CA ILE A 166 -8.24 -22.30 7.08
C ILE A 166 -8.45 -22.07 5.58
N THR A 167 -7.49 -22.50 4.77
CA THR A 167 -7.58 -22.59 3.31
C THR A 167 -7.39 -24.06 2.88
N PRO A 168 -7.54 -24.40 1.58
CA PRO A 168 -7.16 -25.73 1.09
C PRO A 168 -5.66 -26.04 1.22
N LEU A 169 -4.78 -25.03 1.27
CA LEU A 169 -3.34 -25.23 1.47
C LEU A 169 -2.96 -25.43 2.95
N GLY A 170 -3.88 -25.16 3.89
CA GLY A 170 -3.68 -25.39 5.32
C GLY A 170 -4.14 -24.22 6.18
N MET A 171 -3.65 -24.18 7.42
CA MET A 171 -3.95 -23.12 8.38
C MET A 171 -3.11 -21.86 8.12
N VAL A 172 -3.69 -20.68 8.34
CA VAL A 172 -2.98 -19.40 8.45
C VAL A 172 -3.16 -18.87 9.87
N SER A 173 -2.05 -18.72 10.58
CA SER A 173 -2.01 -18.23 11.97
C SER A 173 -2.44 -16.78 12.07
N THR A 174 -3.27 -16.45 13.07
CA THR A 174 -3.61 -15.07 13.44
C THR A 174 -2.67 -14.58 14.55
N ASP A 175 -2.24 -13.31 14.52
CA ASP A 175 -1.56 -12.67 15.66
C ASP A 175 -2.61 -12.31 16.74
N HIS A 176 -2.95 -13.33 17.54
CA HIS A 176 -3.93 -13.24 18.63
C HIS A 176 -3.55 -12.22 19.69
N GLU A 177 -2.27 -11.90 19.87
CA GLU A 177 -1.85 -10.85 20.81
C GLU A 177 -2.17 -9.47 20.26
N THR A 178 -1.82 -9.19 19.00
CA THR A 178 -2.12 -7.91 18.36
C THR A 178 -3.63 -7.72 18.19
N VAL A 179 -4.38 -8.75 17.79
CA VAL A 179 -5.85 -8.72 17.76
C VAL A 179 -6.42 -8.40 19.16
N LYS A 180 -5.94 -9.06 20.22
CA LYS A 180 -6.38 -8.80 21.59
C LYS A 180 -6.02 -7.38 22.08
N LYS A 181 -4.88 -6.82 21.67
CA LYS A 181 -4.46 -5.44 21.98
C LYS A 181 -5.36 -4.43 21.26
N LEU A 182 -5.65 -4.63 19.98
CA LEU A 182 -6.55 -3.76 19.21
C LEU A 182 -7.98 -3.78 19.72
N LEU A 183 -8.50 -4.94 20.16
CA LEU A 183 -9.84 -5.07 20.78
C LEU A 183 -9.98 -4.38 22.16
N GLN A 184 -8.95 -3.75 22.69
CA GLN A 184 -9.05 -2.86 23.86
C GLN A 184 -9.47 -1.43 23.48
N ASN A 185 -9.54 -1.13 22.18
CA ASN A 185 -9.82 0.19 21.63
C ASN A 185 -11.24 0.23 21.02
N PRO A 186 -12.07 1.24 21.32
CA PRO A 186 -13.48 1.27 20.91
C PRO A 186 -13.71 1.33 19.39
N PHE A 187 -12.69 1.66 18.58
CA PHE A 187 -12.78 1.60 17.12
C PHE A 187 -12.72 0.17 16.55
N PHE A 188 -12.35 -0.83 17.34
CA PHE A 188 -12.31 -2.23 16.91
C PHE A 188 -13.21 -3.13 17.76
N ASN A 189 -14.00 -3.95 17.08
CA ASN A 189 -14.90 -4.94 17.69
C ASN A 189 -14.66 -6.33 17.10
N TYR A 190 -15.37 -7.35 17.58
CA TYR A 190 -15.52 -8.62 16.87
C TYR A 190 -16.99 -8.83 16.51
N LEU A 191 -17.30 -8.77 15.21
CA LEU A 191 -18.63 -8.99 14.63
C LEU A 191 -18.58 -10.30 13.82
N PRO A 192 -19.07 -11.45 14.35
CA PRO A 192 -19.07 -12.73 13.65
C PRO A 192 -19.59 -12.66 12.21
N GLU A 193 -20.66 -11.89 11.99
CA GLU A 193 -21.31 -11.63 10.72
C GLU A 193 -20.36 -11.00 9.68
N ALA A 194 -19.49 -10.09 10.09
CA ALA A 194 -18.53 -9.39 9.22
C ALA A 194 -17.41 -10.30 8.72
N HIS A 195 -17.23 -11.50 9.32
CA HIS A 195 -16.25 -12.48 8.88
C HIS A 195 -16.89 -13.76 8.31
N THR A 196 -18.11 -14.13 8.70
CA THR A 196 -18.72 -15.45 8.38
C THR A 196 -19.01 -15.64 6.89
N ARG A 197 -19.30 -14.55 6.17
CA ARG A 197 -19.53 -14.56 4.71
C ARG A 197 -18.45 -13.83 3.92
N GLU A 198 -17.66 -12.98 4.57
CA GLU A 198 -16.65 -12.17 3.92
C GLU A 198 -15.52 -13.02 3.33
N HIS A 199 -15.01 -12.55 2.20
CA HIS A 199 -14.12 -13.23 1.28
C HIS A 199 -12.85 -12.43 0.96
N ALA A 200 -12.90 -11.10 1.04
CA ALA A 200 -11.80 -10.23 0.60
C ALA A 200 -10.47 -10.53 1.32
N ILE A 201 -10.49 -10.80 2.62
CA ILE A 201 -9.30 -11.29 3.37
C ILE A 201 -8.90 -12.71 2.89
N GLU A 202 -9.88 -13.61 2.75
CA GLU A 202 -9.67 -15.03 2.47
C GLU A 202 -9.00 -15.26 1.11
N VAL A 203 -9.38 -14.49 0.09
CA VAL A 203 -8.83 -14.61 -1.28
C VAL A 203 -7.32 -14.34 -1.33
N GLN A 204 -6.78 -13.51 -0.43
CA GLN A 204 -5.33 -13.27 -0.37
C GLN A 204 -4.54 -14.42 0.25
N LEU A 205 -5.17 -15.24 1.11
CA LEU A 205 -4.44 -16.17 1.97
C LEU A 205 -3.70 -17.30 1.23
N PRO A 206 -4.28 -17.97 0.20
CA PRO A 206 -3.55 -18.99 -0.56
C PRO A 206 -2.35 -18.43 -1.32
N LEU A 207 -2.43 -17.22 -1.89
CA LEU A 207 -1.29 -16.57 -2.56
C LEU A 207 -0.13 -16.33 -1.59
N LEU A 208 -0.45 -15.83 -0.39
CA LEU A 208 0.54 -15.57 0.66
C LEU A 208 1.14 -16.88 1.21
N GLN A 209 0.32 -17.91 1.45
CA GLN A 209 0.79 -19.24 1.86
C GLN A 209 1.72 -19.87 0.82
N TYR A 210 1.40 -19.78 -0.48
CA TYR A 210 2.27 -20.27 -1.54
C TYR A 210 3.60 -19.50 -1.58
N TYR A 211 3.55 -18.17 -1.48
CA TYR A 211 4.73 -17.33 -1.61
C TYR A 211 5.69 -17.48 -0.43
N PHE A 212 5.20 -17.26 0.79
CA PHE A 212 6.00 -17.35 2.02
C PHE A 212 6.30 -18.79 2.46
N GLY A 213 5.45 -19.76 2.08
CA GLY A 213 5.57 -21.15 2.51
C GLY A 213 5.53 -21.29 4.04
N LYS A 214 6.54 -21.96 4.60
CA LYS A 214 6.66 -22.19 6.06
C LYS A 214 7.10 -20.95 6.85
N GLU A 215 7.54 -19.90 6.16
CA GLU A 215 8.02 -18.65 6.76
C GLU A 215 6.91 -17.58 6.82
N MET A 216 5.64 -17.96 6.57
CA MET A 216 4.53 -17.02 6.56
C MET A 216 4.31 -16.36 7.94
N PRO A 217 4.42 -15.02 8.04
CA PRO A 217 4.12 -14.31 9.28
C PRO A 217 2.63 -14.42 9.64
N PRO A 218 2.28 -14.38 10.94
CA PRO A 218 0.88 -14.37 11.37
C PRO A 218 0.13 -13.14 10.86
N ILE A 219 -1.16 -13.30 10.55
CA ILE A 219 -2.01 -12.23 10.01
C ILE A 219 -2.75 -11.47 11.12
N VAL A 220 -3.03 -10.19 10.88
CA VAL A 220 -4.00 -9.40 11.63
C VAL A 220 -5.18 -9.08 10.68
N PRO A 221 -6.26 -9.86 10.70
CA PRO A 221 -7.36 -9.75 9.75
C PRO A 221 -8.38 -8.69 10.20
N ILE A 222 -8.45 -7.58 9.46
CA ILE A 222 -9.30 -6.41 9.75
C ILE A 222 -10.34 -6.23 8.64
N VAL A 223 -11.62 -6.32 8.98
CA VAL A 223 -12.73 -5.98 8.09
C VAL A 223 -13.21 -4.57 8.44
N ILE A 224 -13.00 -3.60 7.56
CA ILE A 224 -13.45 -2.22 7.71
C ILE A 224 -14.95 -2.17 7.43
N THR A 225 -15.75 -2.14 8.50
CA THR A 225 -17.23 -2.14 8.44
C THR A 225 -17.81 -0.75 8.26
N THR A 226 -17.05 0.30 8.55
CA THR A 226 -17.52 1.68 8.43
C THR A 226 -17.53 2.17 6.98
N GLN A 227 -18.43 3.10 6.71
CA GLN A 227 -18.54 3.86 5.46
C GLN A 227 -18.33 5.37 5.72
N ASN A 228 -17.83 5.74 6.89
CA ASN A 228 -17.51 7.12 7.27
C ASN A 228 -16.01 7.38 7.09
N ALA A 229 -15.66 8.43 6.34
CA ALA A 229 -14.26 8.78 6.03
C ALA A 229 -13.44 9.15 7.28
N ASP A 230 -14.01 9.96 8.19
CA ASP A 230 -13.33 10.34 9.43
C ASP A 230 -13.04 9.12 10.31
N GLU A 231 -13.95 8.13 10.35
CA GLU A 231 -13.71 6.86 11.05
C GLU A 231 -12.59 6.06 10.39
N CYS A 232 -12.46 6.08 9.06
CA CYS A 232 -11.34 5.43 8.36
C CYS A 232 -9.98 6.02 8.77
N CYS A 233 -9.89 7.34 8.91
CA CYS A 233 -8.67 7.99 9.41
C CYS A 233 -8.48 7.85 10.93
N LYS A 234 -9.56 7.82 11.73
CA LYS A 234 -9.46 7.52 13.17
C LYS A 234 -8.94 6.09 13.42
N LEU A 235 -9.40 5.12 12.63
CA LEU A 235 -8.87 3.74 12.57
C LEU A 235 -7.37 3.74 12.20
N ALA A 236 -6.98 4.51 11.18
CA ALA A 236 -5.57 4.66 10.79
C ALA A 236 -4.70 5.18 11.95
N MET A 237 -5.16 6.21 12.67
CA MET A 237 -4.46 6.72 13.85
C MET A 237 -4.32 5.66 14.96
N GLN A 238 -5.27 4.71 15.08
CA GLN A 238 -5.12 3.60 16.03
C GLN A 238 -4.11 2.55 15.52
N LEU A 239 -4.03 2.31 14.21
CA LEU A 239 -3.07 1.38 13.60
C LEU A 239 -1.63 1.93 13.53
N LYS A 240 -1.44 3.25 13.68
CA LYS A 240 -0.15 3.94 13.55
C LYS A 240 1.00 3.34 14.37
N PRO A 241 0.85 2.88 15.63
CA PRO A 241 1.93 2.22 16.38
C PRO A 241 2.41 0.89 15.77
N TRP A 242 1.60 0.28 14.90
CA TRP A 242 1.95 -0.93 14.16
C TRP A 242 2.40 -0.63 12.72
N PHE A 243 2.31 0.61 12.24
CA PHE A 243 2.87 0.96 10.93
C PHE A 243 4.38 1.14 11.04
N THR A 244 5.12 0.03 11.01
CA THR A 244 6.59 0.00 11.09
C THR A 244 7.19 -0.74 9.89
N LYS A 245 8.52 -0.72 9.75
CA LYS A 245 9.28 -1.47 8.71
C LYS A 245 9.20 -3.00 8.88
N GLU A 246 8.74 -3.46 10.04
CA GLU A 246 8.65 -4.88 10.42
C GLU A 246 7.26 -5.47 10.15
N ASN A 247 6.32 -4.67 9.65
CA ASN A 247 4.92 -5.05 9.46
C ASN A 247 4.48 -4.71 8.03
N LEU A 248 3.80 -5.64 7.35
CA LEU A 248 3.26 -5.42 6.01
C LEU A 248 1.75 -5.12 6.07
N PHE A 249 1.28 -4.09 5.38
CA PHE A 249 -0.14 -3.72 5.30
C PHE A 249 -0.72 -4.02 3.92
N ILE A 250 -1.49 -5.11 3.82
CA ILE A 250 -2.21 -5.51 2.61
C ILE A 250 -3.62 -4.95 2.66
N VAL A 251 -3.97 -4.11 1.69
CA VAL A 251 -5.33 -3.61 1.44
C VAL A 251 -5.96 -4.40 0.31
N SER A 252 -7.17 -4.91 0.55
CA SER A 252 -7.91 -5.71 -0.42
C SER A 252 -8.94 -4.84 -1.16
N SER A 253 -8.71 -4.53 -2.43
CA SER A 253 -9.64 -3.75 -3.27
C SER A 253 -9.57 -4.11 -4.75
N ASP A 254 -10.71 -4.48 -5.32
CA ASP A 254 -10.97 -4.28 -6.75
C ASP A 254 -11.29 -2.78 -6.99
N PHE A 255 -11.24 -2.32 -8.24
CA PHE A 255 -11.44 -0.91 -8.63
C PHE A 255 -12.84 -0.67 -9.21
N SER A 256 -12.98 -0.26 -10.47
CA SER A 256 -14.30 0.01 -11.07
C SER A 256 -15.13 -1.26 -11.22
N HIS A 257 -16.43 -1.15 -10.96
CA HIS A 257 -17.38 -2.26 -11.08
C HIS A 257 -18.42 -1.98 -12.16
N TYR A 258 -18.39 -2.77 -13.24
CA TYR A 258 -19.34 -2.87 -14.35
C TYR A 258 -19.46 -1.73 -15.40
N PRO A 259 -18.54 -0.75 -15.55
CA PRO A 259 -18.52 0.06 -16.78
C PRO A 259 -17.96 -0.74 -17.97
N SER A 260 -18.01 -0.18 -19.19
CA SER A 260 -17.36 -0.83 -20.34
C SER A 260 -15.82 -0.78 -20.23
N TYR A 261 -15.12 -1.64 -20.99
CA TYR A 261 -13.68 -1.84 -20.86
C TYR A 261 -12.84 -0.55 -20.93
N GLU A 262 -13.12 0.38 -21.85
CA GLU A 262 -12.34 1.63 -21.96
C GLU A 262 -12.74 2.66 -20.90
N GLU A 263 -14.01 2.68 -20.49
CA GLU A 263 -14.49 3.51 -19.38
C GLU A 263 -13.88 3.06 -18.05
N ALA A 264 -13.76 1.75 -17.82
CA ALA A 264 -13.03 1.16 -16.71
C ALA A 264 -11.59 1.66 -16.69
N ARG A 265 -10.86 1.52 -17.80
CA ARG A 265 -9.46 1.99 -17.92
C ARG A 265 -9.30 3.48 -17.61
N LEU A 266 -10.29 4.32 -17.92
CA LEU A 266 -10.26 5.74 -17.58
C LEU A 266 -10.60 6.00 -16.10
N ALA A 267 -11.63 5.36 -15.56
CA ALA A 267 -12.04 5.46 -14.16
C ALA A 267 -10.97 4.91 -13.20
N ASP A 268 -10.51 3.68 -13.46
CA ASP A 268 -9.49 2.98 -12.69
C ASP A 268 -8.18 3.75 -12.65
N ARG A 269 -7.75 4.32 -13.80
CA ARG A 269 -6.52 5.11 -13.88
C ARG A 269 -6.62 6.39 -13.05
N LYS A 270 -7.70 7.17 -13.19
CA LYS A 270 -7.94 8.36 -12.33
C LYS A 270 -7.90 8.00 -10.84
N THR A 271 -8.59 6.92 -10.47
CA THR A 271 -8.67 6.46 -9.08
C THR A 271 -7.31 5.96 -8.57
N ALA A 272 -6.52 5.25 -9.37
CA ALA A 272 -5.18 4.79 -9.00
C ALA A 272 -4.13 5.94 -8.93
N GLU A 273 -4.15 6.87 -9.89
CA GLU A 273 -3.27 8.05 -9.92
C GLU A 273 -3.48 8.95 -8.70
N SER A 274 -4.72 9.09 -8.20
CA SER A 274 -4.95 9.84 -6.95
C SER A 274 -4.34 9.19 -5.70
N ILE A 275 -4.23 7.86 -5.65
CA ILE A 275 -3.55 7.13 -4.56
C ILE A 275 -2.05 7.44 -4.56
N LEU A 276 -1.43 7.59 -5.75
CA LEU A 276 0.00 7.90 -5.86
C LEU A 276 0.41 9.17 -5.11
N SER A 277 -0.51 10.14 -4.98
CA SER A 277 -0.27 11.39 -4.27
C SER A 277 -0.18 11.27 -2.74
N ASN A 278 -0.39 10.09 -2.15
CA ASN A 278 -0.33 9.84 -0.70
C ASN A 278 -1.17 10.83 0.15
N ARG A 279 -2.34 11.26 -0.34
CA ARG A 279 -3.25 12.20 0.37
C ARG A 279 -4.67 11.63 0.46
N ALA A 280 -5.16 11.41 1.68
CA ALA A 280 -6.48 10.83 1.92
C ALA A 280 -7.62 11.64 1.28
N GLU A 281 -7.58 12.97 1.41
CA GLU A 281 -8.58 13.89 0.85
C GLU A 281 -8.62 13.84 -0.69
N HIS A 282 -7.47 13.88 -1.36
CA HIS A 282 -7.39 13.87 -2.82
C HIS A 282 -7.93 12.56 -3.42
N PHE A 283 -7.60 11.41 -2.82
CA PHE A 283 -8.20 10.12 -3.21
C PHE A 283 -9.72 10.12 -3.05
N LEU A 284 -10.22 10.57 -1.89
CA LEU A 284 -11.67 10.58 -1.62
C LEU A 284 -12.43 11.54 -2.56
N ALA A 285 -11.85 12.71 -2.84
CA ALA A 285 -12.39 13.67 -3.81
C ALA A 285 -12.43 13.09 -5.22
N THR A 286 -11.32 12.52 -5.72
CA THR A 286 -11.25 11.95 -7.07
C THR A 286 -12.15 10.72 -7.23
N LYS A 287 -12.22 9.82 -6.24
CA LYS A 287 -13.20 8.71 -6.22
C LYS A 287 -14.63 9.22 -6.34
N THR A 288 -14.96 10.25 -5.55
CA THR A 288 -16.30 10.85 -5.52
C THR A 288 -16.63 11.60 -6.82
N ALA A 289 -15.62 12.16 -7.51
CA ALA A 289 -15.78 12.76 -8.83
C ALA A 289 -16.07 11.69 -9.88
N VAL A 290 -15.26 10.62 -9.95
CA VAL A 290 -15.43 9.51 -10.91
C VAL A 290 -16.80 8.84 -10.75
N GLU A 291 -17.27 8.59 -9.53
CA GLU A 291 -18.61 8.05 -9.27
C GLU A 291 -19.77 9.04 -9.59
N ARG A 292 -19.45 10.31 -9.91
CA ARG A 292 -20.40 11.35 -10.34
C ARG A 292 -20.26 11.75 -11.81
N GLU A 293 -19.28 11.22 -12.55
CA GLU A 293 -19.08 11.50 -13.98
C GLU A 293 -20.21 10.93 -14.87
N GLY A 294 -21.11 10.10 -14.31
CA GLY A 294 -22.26 9.55 -15.03
C GLY A 294 -21.90 8.37 -15.95
N ILE A 295 -20.75 7.75 -15.73
CA ILE A 295 -20.25 6.60 -16.51
C ILE A 295 -21.29 5.46 -16.48
N PRO A 296 -21.80 5.01 -17.64
CA PRO A 296 -22.74 3.90 -17.73
C PRO A 296 -22.25 2.64 -17.01
N GLY A 297 -23.15 1.98 -16.28
CA GLY A 297 -22.86 0.72 -15.58
C GLY A 297 -22.01 0.83 -14.30
N LEU A 298 -21.27 1.94 -14.10
CA LEU A 298 -20.35 2.10 -12.96
C LEU A 298 -21.07 2.04 -11.60
N SER A 299 -20.89 0.94 -10.86
CA SER A 299 -21.47 0.74 -9.53
C SER A 299 -20.61 1.31 -8.40
N THR A 300 -19.29 1.41 -8.59
CA THR A 300 -18.31 2.08 -7.71
C THR A 300 -16.98 2.19 -8.46
N ALA A 301 -16.12 3.13 -8.08
CA ALA A 301 -14.75 3.26 -8.58
C ALA A 301 -13.71 2.45 -7.78
N ALA A 302 -14.04 2.02 -6.55
CA ALA A 302 -13.23 1.09 -5.76
C ALA A 302 -14.04 0.47 -4.62
N CYS A 303 -14.20 -0.86 -4.61
CA CYS A 303 -14.99 -1.54 -3.57
C CYS A 303 -14.33 -1.47 -2.18
N GLY A 304 -12.99 -1.47 -2.12
CA GLY A 304 -12.17 -1.35 -0.92
C GLY A 304 -11.81 0.08 -0.54
N TRP A 305 -12.53 1.09 -1.03
CA TRP A 305 -12.18 2.51 -0.83
C TRP A 305 -11.96 2.90 0.63
N ASN A 306 -12.71 2.33 1.58
CA ASN A 306 -12.56 2.61 3.01
C ASN A 306 -11.23 2.05 3.57
N SER A 307 -10.76 0.93 3.02
CA SER A 307 -9.51 0.28 3.39
C SER A 307 -8.30 0.95 2.72
N ILE A 308 -8.46 1.42 1.47
CA ILE A 308 -7.48 2.29 0.79
C ILE A 308 -7.33 3.61 1.57
N LEU A 309 -8.45 4.24 1.94
CA LEU A 309 -8.47 5.48 2.71
C LEU A 309 -7.78 5.30 4.07
N THR A 310 -8.08 4.23 4.81
CA THR A 310 -7.38 3.91 6.07
C THR A 310 -5.87 3.73 5.89
N LEU A 311 -5.39 3.17 4.76
CA LEU A 311 -3.96 3.11 4.48
C LEU A 311 -3.39 4.49 4.14
N LEU A 312 -4.11 5.32 3.37
CA LEU A 312 -3.66 6.68 3.04
C LEU A 312 -3.51 7.56 4.28
N CYS A 313 -4.51 7.65 5.17
CA CYS A 313 -4.31 8.41 6.42
C CYS A 313 -3.35 7.73 7.42
N LEU A 314 -2.79 6.55 7.12
CA LEU A 314 -1.69 5.92 7.85
C LEU A 314 -0.32 6.41 7.33
N SER A 315 -0.19 6.64 6.02
CA SER A 315 1.04 6.98 5.30
C SER A 315 1.19 8.45 4.90
N GLU A 316 0.13 9.25 4.85
CA GLU A 316 0.15 10.65 4.36
C GLU A 316 1.03 11.62 5.16
N LYS A 317 1.55 11.15 6.31
CA LYS A 317 2.49 11.89 7.20
C LYS A 317 3.83 11.16 7.38
N GLU A 318 4.14 10.22 6.49
CA GLU A 318 5.42 9.54 6.46
C GLU A 318 6.15 10.00 5.19
N GLU A 319 6.96 11.05 5.34
CA GLU A 319 7.72 11.71 4.26
C GLU A 319 8.44 10.74 3.33
N THR A 320 8.99 9.64 3.89
CA THR A 320 9.71 8.63 3.12
C THR A 320 8.83 7.62 2.40
N THR A 321 7.49 7.68 2.51
CA THR A 321 6.60 6.68 1.90
C THR A 321 6.05 7.12 0.55
N HIS A 322 6.24 6.25 -0.45
CA HIS A 322 5.77 6.48 -1.81
C HIS A 322 4.98 5.26 -2.31
N TYR A 323 3.96 5.54 -3.12
CA TYR A 323 3.17 4.52 -3.81
C TYR A 323 3.66 4.33 -5.24
N GLU A 324 3.46 3.14 -5.80
CA GLU A 324 3.79 2.80 -7.19
C GLU A 324 2.76 1.82 -7.76
N ILE A 325 2.21 2.10 -8.95
CA ILE A 325 1.35 1.15 -9.68
C ILE A 325 2.26 0.18 -10.44
N LEU A 326 2.25 -1.11 -10.07
CA LEU A 326 3.04 -2.15 -10.72
C LEU A 326 2.36 -2.69 -11.98
N SER A 327 1.04 -2.87 -11.93
CA SER A 327 0.27 -3.44 -13.04
C SER A 327 -1.22 -3.14 -12.91
N TYR A 328 -1.87 -2.93 -14.05
CA TYR A 328 -3.31 -2.84 -14.20
C TYR A 328 -3.82 -3.94 -15.15
N THR A 329 -5.00 -4.46 -14.86
CA THR A 329 -5.79 -5.40 -15.68
C THR A 329 -7.28 -5.21 -15.37
N ASN A 330 -8.19 -5.67 -16.21
CA ASN A 330 -9.59 -5.87 -15.84
C ASN A 330 -10.13 -7.24 -16.30
N SER A 331 -11.33 -7.62 -15.86
CA SER A 331 -11.92 -8.92 -16.21
C SER A 331 -12.06 -9.16 -17.72
N GLY A 332 -12.19 -8.09 -18.52
CA GLY A 332 -12.26 -8.10 -19.98
C GLY A 332 -10.93 -8.41 -20.68
N ASP A 333 -9.83 -8.58 -19.95
CA ASP A 333 -8.55 -9.08 -20.46
C ASP A 333 -8.47 -10.63 -20.48
N HIS A 334 -9.42 -11.35 -19.83
CA HIS A 334 -9.34 -12.82 -19.80
C HIS A 334 -9.77 -13.45 -21.15
N PRO A 335 -8.87 -14.14 -21.89
CA PRO A 335 -9.07 -14.47 -23.31
C PRO A 335 -10.18 -15.49 -23.60
N GLN A 336 -10.77 -16.11 -22.58
CA GLN A 336 -11.89 -17.06 -22.73
C GLN A 336 -13.18 -16.63 -22.02
N TYR A 337 -13.11 -15.67 -21.09
CA TYR A 337 -14.23 -15.33 -20.18
C TYR A 337 -14.46 -13.82 -20.00
N GLY A 338 -13.63 -12.97 -20.62
CA GLY A 338 -13.74 -11.53 -20.50
C GLY A 338 -14.82 -10.96 -21.40
N ASP A 339 -16.00 -10.68 -20.84
CA ASP A 339 -16.91 -9.69 -21.41
C ASP A 339 -16.25 -8.31 -21.30
N ARG A 340 -16.34 -7.49 -22.35
CA ARG A 340 -15.79 -6.12 -22.43
C ARG A 340 -16.87 -5.04 -22.28
N ASN A 341 -18.14 -5.44 -22.20
CA ASN A 341 -19.27 -4.52 -22.02
C ASN A 341 -19.48 -4.11 -20.56
N GLN A 342 -19.15 -5.00 -19.61
CA GLN A 342 -19.20 -4.75 -18.16
C GLN A 342 -18.00 -5.45 -17.50
N VAL A 343 -16.98 -4.70 -17.10
CA VAL A 343 -15.75 -5.25 -16.51
C VAL A 343 -15.59 -4.92 -15.03
N VAL A 344 -14.70 -5.63 -14.33
CA VAL A 344 -14.18 -5.23 -13.02
C VAL A 344 -12.70 -4.92 -13.12
N GLY A 345 -12.29 -3.73 -12.66
CA GLY A 345 -10.91 -3.25 -12.69
C GLY A 345 -10.03 -3.81 -11.55
N TYR A 346 -8.76 -4.07 -11.84
CA TYR A 346 -7.78 -4.58 -10.88
C TYR A 346 -6.46 -3.82 -10.99
N ASN A 347 -6.04 -3.13 -9.93
CA ASN A 347 -4.70 -2.57 -9.80
C ASN A 347 -3.87 -3.37 -8.80
N ALA A 348 -2.57 -3.50 -9.08
CA ALA A 348 -1.54 -3.83 -8.12
C ALA A 348 -0.78 -2.54 -7.80
N ILE A 349 -0.93 -2.02 -6.59
CA ILE A 349 -0.20 -0.83 -6.12
C ILE A 349 0.63 -1.25 -4.90
N ILE A 350 1.89 -0.85 -4.84
CA ILE A 350 2.72 -1.02 -3.64
C ILE A 350 2.90 0.29 -2.91
N LEU A 351 3.12 0.21 -1.60
CA LEU A 351 3.53 1.29 -0.72
C LEU A 351 4.89 0.91 -0.12
N LYS A 352 5.90 1.74 -0.31
CA LYS A 352 7.27 1.46 0.12
C LYS A 352 7.89 2.68 0.79
N ASP A 353 8.73 2.43 1.79
CA ASP A 353 9.71 3.42 2.22
C ASP A 353 10.76 3.55 1.12
N GLY A 354 11.02 4.78 0.71
CA GLY A 354 12.23 5.12 0.00
C GLY A 354 13.47 4.68 0.77
N ILE A 355 14.35 3.98 0.07
CA ILE A 355 15.75 4.40 0.10
C ILE A 355 15.77 5.85 -0.44
N LYS A 356 16.73 6.68 -0.03
CA LYS A 356 16.92 7.99 -0.67
C LYS A 356 17.49 7.79 -2.09
N SER A 357 16.61 7.39 -3.02
CA SER A 357 16.86 7.17 -4.45
C SER A 357 15.83 7.93 -5.33
N SER A 358 15.45 9.13 -4.87
CA SER A 358 15.85 10.38 -5.54
C SER A 358 15.53 10.61 -7.03
N GLU A 359 14.65 9.84 -7.67
CA GLU A 359 14.17 10.14 -9.03
C GLU A 359 12.74 10.72 -9.07
N ASN A 360 11.83 10.24 -8.20
CA ASN A 360 10.45 10.76 -8.12
C ASN A 360 10.24 11.87 -7.06
N ASP A 361 11.25 12.17 -6.24
CA ASP A 361 11.21 13.24 -5.22
C ASP A 361 11.51 14.63 -5.82
N PHE A 362 11.92 14.69 -7.09
CA PHE A 362 12.49 15.90 -7.70
C PHE A 362 11.43 16.86 -8.29
N SER A 363 10.22 16.87 -7.74
CA SER A 363 9.16 17.80 -8.16
C SER A 363 9.33 19.14 -7.45
N VAL A 364 9.58 20.20 -8.21
CA VAL A 364 9.82 21.56 -7.71
C VAL A 364 8.71 22.48 -8.21
N THR A 365 8.15 23.30 -7.31
CA THR A 365 7.07 24.24 -7.63
C THR A 365 7.57 25.43 -8.47
N ALA A 366 6.64 26.20 -9.03
CA ALA A 366 7.00 27.41 -9.77
C ALA A 366 7.59 28.47 -8.81
N GLU A 367 7.04 28.53 -7.60
CA GLU A 367 7.41 29.40 -6.50
C GLU A 367 8.84 29.13 -6.01
N GLU A 368 9.14 27.89 -5.59
CA GLU A 368 10.51 27.48 -5.23
C GLU A 368 11.51 27.70 -6.36
N GLY A 369 11.07 27.45 -7.61
CA GLY A 369 11.85 27.72 -8.81
C GLY A 369 12.23 29.18 -8.99
N GLN A 370 11.34 30.12 -8.64
CA GLN A 370 11.67 31.56 -8.64
C GLN A 370 12.59 31.93 -7.47
N GLU A 371 12.42 31.34 -6.28
CA GLU A 371 13.30 31.57 -5.13
C GLU A 371 14.75 31.11 -5.43
N ILE A 372 14.91 29.96 -6.08
CA ILE A 372 16.19 29.43 -6.58
C ILE A 372 16.89 30.41 -7.54
N VAL A 373 16.14 30.99 -8.47
CA VAL A 373 16.69 31.95 -9.45
C VAL A 373 17.00 33.29 -8.79
N ALA A 374 16.14 33.77 -7.87
CA ALA A 374 16.39 34.98 -7.09
C ALA A 374 17.63 34.85 -6.19
N PHE A 375 17.87 33.67 -5.60
CA PHE A 375 19.08 33.34 -4.85
C PHE A 375 20.34 33.41 -5.75
N ALA A 376 20.26 32.89 -6.98
CA ALA A 376 21.34 33.01 -7.96
C ALA A 376 21.60 34.47 -8.36
N ARG A 377 20.55 35.27 -8.62
CA ARG A 377 20.69 36.73 -8.87
C ARG A 377 21.37 37.44 -7.71
N LYS A 378 20.87 37.24 -6.49
CA LYS A 378 21.42 37.88 -5.27
C LYS A 378 22.90 37.56 -5.10
N THR A 379 23.28 36.29 -5.26
CA THR A 379 24.68 35.84 -5.19
C THR A 379 25.58 36.60 -6.17
N ILE A 380 25.13 36.78 -7.41
CA ILE A 380 25.90 37.49 -8.45
C ILE A 380 25.97 38.99 -8.16
N GLN A 381 24.87 39.60 -7.72
CA GLN A 381 24.83 41.02 -7.35
C GLN A 381 25.79 41.32 -6.19
N GLU A 382 25.83 40.50 -5.15
CA GLU A 382 26.77 40.63 -4.03
C GLU A 382 28.23 40.51 -4.52
N VAL A 383 28.59 39.43 -5.22
CA VAL A 383 30.00 39.20 -5.58
C VAL A 383 30.53 40.20 -6.62
N VAL A 384 29.67 40.71 -7.52
CA VAL A 384 30.05 41.73 -8.53
C VAL A 384 30.11 43.14 -7.94
N THR A 385 29.24 43.47 -6.96
CA THR A 385 29.15 44.83 -6.39
C THR A 385 30.04 45.02 -5.16
N ASP A 386 29.98 44.10 -4.19
CA ASP A 386 30.72 44.18 -2.93
C ASP A 386 32.10 43.48 -2.99
N GLY A 387 32.36 42.70 -4.04
CA GLY A 387 33.55 41.85 -4.18
C GLY A 387 33.60 40.65 -3.23
N LYS A 388 32.48 40.35 -2.55
CA LYS A 388 32.33 39.29 -1.55
C LYS A 388 30.85 38.88 -1.43
N LEU A 389 30.61 37.71 -0.87
CA LEU A 389 29.28 37.28 -0.45
C LEU A 389 28.96 37.82 0.95
N GLN A 390 27.68 38.04 1.24
CA GLN A 390 27.20 38.44 2.56
C GLN A 390 26.86 37.21 3.42
N GLU A 391 26.92 37.35 4.74
CA GLU A 391 26.59 36.26 5.67
C GLU A 391 25.07 36.02 5.70
N MET A 392 24.67 34.75 5.69
CA MET A 392 23.28 34.34 5.49
C MET A 392 22.87 33.28 6.52
N ASP A 393 21.67 33.40 7.08
CA ASP A 393 21.09 32.33 7.90
C ASP A 393 20.63 31.17 7.02
N ILE A 394 21.54 30.22 6.83
CA ILE A 394 21.32 28.98 6.08
C ILE A 394 20.16 28.14 6.68
N GLN A 395 19.81 28.31 7.97
CA GLN A 395 18.67 27.60 8.58
C GLN A 395 17.32 28.25 8.29
N SER A 396 17.30 29.43 7.66
CA SER A 396 16.08 30.13 7.23
C SER A 396 15.67 29.85 5.77
N LEU A 397 16.48 29.07 5.04
CA LEU A 397 16.20 28.71 3.65
C LEU A 397 15.11 27.61 3.56
N PRO A 398 14.23 27.65 2.53
CA PRO A 398 13.29 26.57 2.23
C PRO A 398 13.97 25.21 2.01
N ASP A 399 13.31 24.11 2.36
CA ASP A 399 13.87 22.74 2.38
C ASP A 399 14.55 22.31 1.07
N ILE A 400 14.08 22.80 -0.08
CA ILE A 400 14.68 22.56 -1.40
C ILE A 400 16.15 22.98 -1.49
N PHE A 401 16.54 24.06 -0.80
CA PHE A 401 17.93 24.53 -0.76
C PHE A 401 18.86 23.57 -0.01
N HIS A 402 18.31 22.62 0.75
CA HIS A 402 19.03 21.56 1.46
C HIS A 402 19.04 20.22 0.73
N TRP A 403 18.48 20.14 -0.49
CA TRP A 403 18.58 18.94 -1.33
C TRP A 403 20.01 18.73 -1.84
N ASN A 404 20.45 17.48 -1.91
CA ASN A 404 21.77 17.12 -2.46
C ASN A 404 21.66 16.84 -3.96
N CYS A 405 21.75 17.87 -4.80
CA CYS A 405 21.61 17.73 -6.25
C CYS A 405 22.55 18.64 -7.04
N GLY A 406 22.72 18.33 -8.32
CA GLY A 406 23.51 19.17 -9.23
C GLY A 406 22.74 20.38 -9.73
N ALA A 407 23.46 21.43 -10.12
CA ALA A 407 22.86 22.58 -10.79
C ALA A 407 23.82 23.17 -11.84
N PHE A 408 23.24 23.78 -12.88
CA PHE A 408 23.92 24.73 -13.76
C PHE A 408 23.28 26.11 -13.59
N VAL A 409 24.11 27.14 -13.43
CA VAL A 409 23.69 28.54 -13.49
C VAL A 409 24.14 29.10 -14.84
N THR A 410 23.18 29.64 -15.59
CA THR A 410 23.37 30.18 -16.94
C THR A 410 22.98 31.64 -16.96
N LEU A 411 23.87 32.47 -17.49
CA LEU A 411 23.72 33.92 -17.64
C LEU A 411 23.57 34.23 -19.12
N ARG A 412 22.54 35.00 -19.47
CA ARG A 412 22.34 35.53 -20.82
C ARG A 412 22.29 37.05 -20.78
N LYS A 413 22.75 37.70 -21.84
CA LYS A 413 22.62 39.14 -22.07
C LYS A 413 22.13 39.35 -23.50
N GLU A 414 21.03 40.08 -23.67
CA GLU A 414 20.36 40.25 -24.97
C GLU A 414 20.08 38.89 -25.68
N GLY A 415 19.75 37.86 -24.88
CA GLY A 415 19.54 36.47 -25.33
C GLY A 415 20.82 35.65 -25.60
N ALA A 416 21.94 36.30 -25.91
CA ALA A 416 23.24 35.67 -26.10
C ALA A 416 23.80 35.10 -24.78
N LEU A 417 24.60 34.04 -24.87
CA LEU A 417 25.24 33.41 -23.70
C LEU A 417 26.35 34.33 -23.15
N ARG A 418 26.29 34.65 -21.85
CA ARG A 418 27.25 35.51 -21.13
C ARG A 418 28.07 34.77 -20.08
N GLY A 419 27.62 33.59 -19.65
CA GLY A 419 28.29 32.64 -18.77
C GLY A 419 27.43 31.38 -18.56
N CYS A 420 28.03 30.20 -18.33
CA CYS A 420 27.29 28.99 -17.95
C CYS A 420 28.22 27.95 -17.30
N ILE A 421 28.09 27.79 -15.99
CA ILE A 421 28.89 26.85 -15.19
C ILE A 421 27.95 25.99 -14.34
N GLY A 422 28.31 24.72 -14.11
CA GLY A 422 27.51 23.79 -13.33
C GLY A 422 28.25 22.51 -12.98
N ARG A 423 27.71 21.76 -12.01
CA ARG A 423 28.25 20.47 -11.57
C ARG A 423 27.16 19.50 -11.12
N PHE A 424 27.52 18.23 -11.06
CA PHE A 424 26.75 17.20 -10.35
C PHE A 424 27.07 17.29 -8.86
N GLY A 425 26.03 17.36 -8.01
CA GLY A 425 26.12 17.79 -6.60
C GLY A 425 25.52 16.81 -5.59
N GLU A 426 25.64 15.50 -5.81
CA GLU A 426 25.01 14.43 -5.00
C GLU A 426 25.38 14.38 -3.50
N LYS A 427 26.26 15.28 -3.02
CA LYS A 427 26.85 15.25 -1.67
C LYS A 427 26.82 16.60 -0.95
N GLU A 428 26.34 17.65 -1.60
CA GLU A 428 26.41 19.04 -1.12
C GLU A 428 25.02 19.68 -1.25
N PRO A 429 24.60 20.52 -0.29
CA PRO A 429 23.28 21.12 -0.32
C PRO A 429 23.16 22.13 -1.46
N LEU A 430 21.98 22.18 -2.08
CA LEU A 430 21.71 22.96 -3.29
C LEU A 430 22.05 24.45 -3.16
N TRP A 431 21.88 25.09 -1.99
CA TRP A 431 22.29 26.50 -1.80
C TRP A 431 23.78 26.71 -2.08
N LEU A 432 24.65 25.77 -1.68
CA LEU A 432 26.10 25.86 -1.87
C LEU A 432 26.44 25.63 -3.36
N VAL A 433 25.75 24.68 -3.99
CA VAL A 433 25.92 24.39 -5.43
C VAL A 433 25.48 25.60 -6.27
N ILE A 434 24.31 26.18 -6.01
CA ILE A 434 23.88 27.40 -6.73
C ILE A 434 24.85 28.55 -6.46
N GLN A 435 25.25 28.76 -5.20
CA GLN A 435 26.13 29.87 -4.83
C GLN A 435 27.49 29.79 -5.56
N GLU A 436 28.17 28.66 -5.50
CA GLU A 436 29.47 28.48 -6.15
C GLU A 436 29.35 28.50 -7.68
N MET A 437 28.31 27.90 -8.27
CA MET A 437 28.13 27.89 -9.72
C MET A 437 27.70 29.26 -10.26
N ALA A 438 26.97 30.07 -9.49
CA ALA A 438 26.60 31.44 -9.85
C ALA A 438 27.82 32.38 -9.83
N VAL A 439 28.66 32.33 -8.78
CA VAL A 439 29.94 33.05 -8.73
C VAL A 439 30.84 32.63 -9.90
N ALA A 440 30.96 31.32 -10.15
CA ALA A 440 31.80 30.82 -11.23
C ALA A 440 31.28 31.22 -12.63
N ALA A 441 29.97 31.20 -12.86
CA ALA A 441 29.37 31.63 -14.13
C ALA A 441 29.54 33.14 -14.39
N ALA A 442 29.58 33.96 -13.34
CA ALA A 442 29.76 35.41 -13.45
C ALA A 442 31.24 35.84 -13.57
N LEU A 443 32.16 35.18 -12.85
CA LEU A 443 33.55 35.67 -12.69
C LEU A 443 34.65 34.73 -13.20
N HIS A 444 34.35 33.45 -13.46
CA HIS A 444 35.38 32.41 -13.70
C HIS A 444 35.14 31.53 -14.94
N ASP A 445 34.10 31.81 -15.73
CA ASP A 445 33.86 31.14 -17.00
C ASP A 445 34.85 31.62 -18.07
N SER A 446 35.95 30.88 -18.24
CA SER A 446 37.08 31.17 -19.14
C SER A 446 36.76 31.45 -20.62
N ARG A 447 35.50 31.39 -21.03
CA ARG A 447 35.01 31.80 -22.36
C ARG A 447 34.69 33.30 -22.45
N PHE A 448 34.56 33.99 -21.33
CA PHE A 448 34.10 35.37 -21.23
C PHE A 448 34.94 36.16 -20.22
N ASP A 449 34.99 37.48 -20.35
CA ASP A 449 35.48 38.37 -19.31
C ASP A 449 34.51 38.38 -18.10
N PRO A 450 34.96 38.67 -16.87
CA PRO A 450 34.07 38.78 -15.70
C PRO A 450 32.91 39.76 -15.92
N VAL A 451 31.74 39.46 -15.33
CA VAL A 451 30.57 40.35 -15.32
C VAL A 451 30.87 41.63 -14.57
N THR A 452 30.52 42.79 -15.14
CA THR A 452 30.66 44.10 -14.48
C THR A 452 29.33 44.58 -13.87
N THR A 453 29.42 45.58 -12.98
CA THR A 453 28.27 46.20 -12.31
C THR A 453 27.22 46.74 -13.29
N GLU A 454 27.65 47.22 -14.46
CA GLU A 454 26.78 47.80 -15.50
C GLU A 454 26.04 46.74 -16.32
N GLU A 455 26.40 45.46 -16.18
CA GLU A 455 25.72 44.37 -16.87
C GLU A 455 24.58 43.75 -16.06
N LEU A 456 24.57 43.93 -14.72
CA LEU A 456 23.69 43.19 -13.80
C LEU A 456 22.19 43.30 -14.13
N ASP A 457 21.72 44.48 -14.52
CA ASP A 457 20.32 44.72 -14.88
C ASP A 457 19.98 44.23 -16.30
N ALA A 458 20.98 43.98 -17.14
CA ALA A 458 20.84 43.44 -18.49
C ALA A 458 21.07 41.92 -18.58
N LEU A 459 21.42 41.28 -17.46
CA LEU A 459 21.46 39.82 -17.35
C LEU A 459 20.05 39.25 -17.21
N HIS A 460 19.78 38.17 -17.95
CA HIS A 460 18.72 37.21 -17.67
C HIS A 460 19.37 35.93 -17.13
N ILE A 461 18.92 35.47 -15.96
CA ILE A 461 19.48 34.32 -15.25
C ILE A 461 18.57 33.10 -15.42
N GLU A 462 19.19 31.94 -15.56
CA GLU A 462 18.54 30.64 -15.65
C GLU A 462 19.26 29.65 -14.72
N VAL A 463 18.50 28.89 -13.93
CA VAL A 463 19.02 27.79 -13.12
C VAL A 463 18.42 26.48 -13.61
N SER A 464 19.29 25.53 -13.98
CA SER A 464 18.91 24.15 -14.31
C SER A 464 19.27 23.23 -13.15
N LEU A 465 18.27 22.72 -12.41
CA LEU A 465 18.48 21.66 -11.42
C LEU A 465 18.60 20.31 -12.10
N LEU A 466 19.55 19.48 -11.67
CA LEU A 466 19.81 18.16 -12.23
C LEU A 466 19.23 17.08 -11.32
N THR A 467 18.43 16.18 -11.89
CA THR A 467 18.14 14.93 -11.19
C THR A 467 19.45 14.15 -10.98
N PRO A 468 19.51 13.27 -9.96
CA PRO A 468 20.50 12.22 -9.88
C PRO A 468 20.59 11.37 -11.16
N MET A 469 21.72 10.69 -11.32
CA MET A 469 22.11 10.02 -12.55
C MET A 469 21.72 8.52 -12.58
N THR A 470 20.77 8.16 -13.43
CA THR A 470 20.40 6.78 -13.73
C THR A 470 21.47 6.11 -14.60
N PRO A 471 22.04 4.94 -14.25
CA PRO A 471 22.95 4.21 -15.13
C PRO A 471 22.25 3.64 -16.37
N VAL A 472 22.82 3.82 -17.55
CA VAL A 472 22.27 3.31 -18.82
C VAL A 472 22.93 1.98 -19.20
N THR A 473 22.11 0.93 -19.32
CA THR A 473 22.54 -0.40 -19.79
C THR A 473 22.07 -0.73 -21.22
N ASP A 474 21.02 -0.05 -21.70
CA ASP A 474 20.55 -0.08 -23.08
C ASP A 474 20.34 1.36 -23.56
N THR A 475 21.01 1.78 -24.63
CA THR A 475 20.88 3.12 -25.19
C THR A 475 19.48 3.43 -25.73
N ALA A 476 18.63 2.43 -25.98
CA ALA A 476 17.25 2.64 -26.39
C ALA A 476 16.37 3.29 -25.30
N THR A 477 16.82 3.34 -24.03
CA THR A 477 16.12 4.08 -22.96
C THR A 477 16.46 5.57 -22.93
N ILE A 478 17.48 6.02 -23.68
CA ILE A 478 17.81 7.44 -23.81
C ILE A 478 16.80 8.08 -24.75
N ILE A 479 15.97 8.98 -24.22
CA ILE A 479 14.98 9.76 -24.98
C ILE A 479 15.58 11.15 -25.25
N PRO A 480 16.04 11.47 -26.48
CA PRO A 480 16.59 12.78 -26.80
C PRO A 480 15.57 13.89 -26.53
N GLY A 481 16.02 14.99 -25.92
CA GLY A 481 15.17 16.12 -25.52
C GLY A 481 14.52 15.99 -24.15
N VAL A 482 14.38 14.76 -23.62
CA VAL A 482 13.93 14.51 -22.23
C VAL A 482 15.12 14.20 -21.32
N HIS A 483 16.02 13.32 -21.77
CA HIS A 483 17.21 12.94 -21.02
C HIS A 483 18.44 13.73 -21.47
N GLY A 484 19.14 14.31 -20.50
CA GLY A 484 20.54 14.65 -20.62
C GLY A 484 21.39 13.39 -20.48
N ILE A 485 22.62 13.43 -21.00
CA ILE A 485 23.56 12.32 -20.96
C ILE A 485 24.87 12.72 -20.29
N TYR A 486 25.40 11.84 -19.45
CA TYR A 486 26.75 11.91 -18.88
C TYR A 486 27.54 10.66 -19.26
N ILE A 487 28.76 10.85 -19.76
CA ILE A 487 29.66 9.80 -20.24
C ILE A 487 30.93 9.85 -19.39
N ARG A 488 31.38 8.72 -18.84
CA ARG A 488 32.62 8.60 -18.06
C ARG A 488 33.48 7.43 -18.55
N LYS A 489 34.76 7.67 -18.80
CA LYS A 489 35.74 6.63 -19.15
C LYS A 489 37.11 6.96 -18.55
N GLY A 490 37.40 6.35 -17.40
CA GLY A 490 38.58 6.70 -16.60
C GLY A 490 38.54 8.17 -16.14
N GLY A 491 39.68 8.86 -16.18
CA GLY A 491 39.78 10.29 -15.84
C GLY A 491 39.23 11.26 -16.89
N ARG A 492 38.29 10.83 -17.74
CA ARG A 492 37.66 11.66 -18.80
C ARG A 492 36.15 11.54 -18.72
N SER A 493 35.46 12.67 -18.82
CA SER A 493 33.99 12.72 -18.82
C SER A 493 33.44 13.81 -19.74
N GLY A 494 32.23 13.60 -20.24
CA GLY A 494 31.49 14.58 -21.04
C GLY A 494 30.02 14.60 -20.66
N THR A 495 29.35 15.73 -20.84
CA THR A 495 27.91 15.88 -20.55
C THR A 495 27.20 16.74 -21.59
N TYR A 496 25.95 16.42 -21.86
CA TYR A 496 24.99 17.31 -22.54
C TYR A 496 23.66 17.32 -21.80
N LEU A 497 23.12 18.52 -21.60
CA LEU A 497 21.77 18.75 -21.06
C LEU A 497 20.69 18.32 -22.09
N PRO A 498 19.45 18.01 -21.66
CA PRO A 498 18.39 17.55 -22.57
C PRO A 498 18.15 18.47 -23.76
N GLN A 499 18.22 19.79 -23.55
CA GLN A 499 17.89 20.79 -24.57
C GLN A 499 18.84 20.77 -25.77
N VAL A 500 20.08 20.26 -25.61
CA VAL A 500 21.05 20.16 -26.71
C VAL A 500 20.51 19.29 -27.84
N ALA A 501 19.80 18.22 -27.53
CA ALA A 501 19.14 17.38 -28.54
C ALA A 501 17.98 18.10 -29.24
N ILE A 502 17.26 18.98 -28.55
CA ILE A 502 16.18 19.81 -29.11
C ILE A 502 16.76 20.89 -30.05
N GLU A 503 17.82 21.57 -29.62
CA GLU A 503 18.50 22.63 -30.37
C GLU A 503 19.20 22.12 -31.64
N THR A 504 19.65 20.85 -31.64
CA THR A 504 20.42 20.24 -32.75
C THR A 504 19.63 19.27 -33.61
N GLY A 505 18.51 18.74 -33.12
CA GLY A 505 17.77 17.63 -33.76
C GLY A 505 18.51 16.29 -33.75
N TRP A 506 19.50 16.10 -32.88
CA TRP A 506 20.29 14.87 -32.80
C TRP A 506 19.51 13.69 -32.19
N ASP A 507 19.61 12.53 -32.85
CA ASP A 507 19.23 11.23 -32.28
C ASP A 507 20.22 10.75 -31.19
N THR A 508 19.92 9.62 -30.57
CA THR A 508 20.73 9.05 -29.49
C THR A 508 22.17 8.70 -29.90
N GLU A 509 22.43 8.17 -31.10
CA GLU A 509 23.80 7.84 -31.52
C GLU A 509 24.59 9.12 -31.90
N ALA A 510 23.94 10.10 -32.51
CA ALA A 510 24.54 11.42 -32.76
C ALA A 510 24.87 12.15 -31.45
N LEU A 511 23.93 12.18 -30.48
CA LEU A 511 24.10 12.83 -29.18
C LEU A 511 25.23 12.18 -28.37
N LEU A 512 25.26 10.85 -28.28
CA LEU A 512 26.35 10.10 -27.65
C LEU A 512 27.68 10.28 -28.38
N GLY A 513 27.68 10.22 -29.72
CA GLY A 513 28.88 10.38 -30.56
C GLY A 513 29.53 11.75 -30.43
N HIS A 514 28.73 12.82 -30.46
CA HIS A 514 29.18 14.18 -30.20
C HIS A 514 29.65 14.35 -28.75
N CYS A 515 28.92 13.86 -27.74
CA CYS A 515 29.37 13.98 -26.35
C CYS A 515 30.71 13.25 -26.13
N SER A 516 30.84 12.05 -26.68
CA SER A 516 32.03 11.21 -26.64
C SER A 516 33.25 11.85 -27.31
N ARG A 517 33.06 12.51 -28.46
CA ARG A 517 34.14 13.19 -29.20
C ARG A 517 34.45 14.60 -28.68
N ASP A 518 33.43 15.41 -28.45
CA ASP A 518 33.54 16.87 -28.30
C ASP A 518 33.49 17.35 -26.84
N LYS A 519 33.03 16.51 -25.90
CA LYS A 519 33.05 16.78 -24.46
C LYS A 519 34.00 15.86 -23.71
N ALA A 520 33.80 14.54 -23.81
CA ALA A 520 34.68 13.56 -23.18
C ALA A 520 36.05 13.44 -23.87
N GLY A 521 36.13 13.72 -25.18
CA GLY A 521 37.37 13.61 -25.96
C GLY A 521 37.94 12.18 -26.01
N ILE A 522 37.07 11.18 -26.07
CA ILE A 522 37.40 9.74 -26.20
C ILE A 522 37.08 9.18 -27.58
N GLY A 523 36.86 10.06 -28.58
CA GLY A 523 36.52 9.71 -29.96
C GLY A 523 35.03 9.38 -30.16
N TRP A 524 34.57 9.33 -31.42
CA TRP A 524 33.13 9.19 -31.74
C TRP A 524 32.49 7.93 -31.14
N ASN A 525 33.09 6.75 -31.35
CA ASN A 525 32.58 5.49 -30.79
C ASN A 525 33.01 5.22 -29.34
N GLY A 526 33.75 6.14 -28.69
CA GLY A 526 34.33 5.91 -27.36
C GLY A 526 33.31 5.60 -26.26
N TRP A 527 32.07 6.07 -26.43
CA TRP A 527 30.93 5.80 -25.57
C TRP A 527 30.52 4.32 -25.49
N LYS A 528 30.80 3.52 -26.53
CA LYS A 528 30.47 2.08 -26.59
C LYS A 528 31.30 1.23 -25.62
N GLU A 529 32.27 1.84 -24.96
CA GLU A 529 33.16 1.27 -23.95
C GLU A 529 33.27 2.21 -22.72
N ALA A 530 32.27 3.05 -22.49
CA ALA A 530 32.22 4.01 -21.39
C ALA A 530 31.10 3.66 -20.41
N GLU A 531 31.19 4.18 -19.19
CA GLU A 531 30.03 4.26 -18.30
C GLU A 531 29.10 5.35 -18.82
N LEU A 532 27.82 5.02 -19.01
CA LEU A 532 26.80 5.91 -19.52
C LEU A 532 25.74 6.15 -18.44
N PHE A 533 25.28 7.39 -18.32
CA PHE A 533 24.24 7.79 -17.38
C PHE A 533 23.27 8.76 -18.05
N THR A 534 22.01 8.72 -17.64
CA THR A 534 20.97 9.71 -17.98
C THR A 534 20.56 10.49 -16.74
N TYR A 535 20.07 11.71 -16.96
CA TYR A 535 19.45 12.56 -15.94
C TYR A 535 18.46 13.50 -16.63
N GLN A 536 17.54 14.12 -15.87
CA GLN A 536 16.69 15.21 -16.36
C GLN A 536 17.18 16.54 -15.81
N ALA A 537 16.84 17.64 -16.49
CA ALA A 537 17.18 18.99 -16.07
C ALA A 537 15.92 19.85 -15.96
N ILE A 538 15.55 20.24 -14.75
CA ILE A 538 14.39 21.11 -14.49
C ILE A 538 14.87 22.56 -14.52
N ARG A 539 14.28 23.37 -15.40
CA ARG A 539 14.77 24.70 -15.76
C ARG A 539 13.89 25.80 -15.21
N PHE A 540 14.49 26.74 -14.49
CA PHE A 540 13.86 27.93 -13.97
C PHE A 540 14.50 29.17 -14.61
N ASN A 541 13.67 30.09 -15.05
CA ASN A 541 14.05 31.36 -15.67
C ASN A 541 13.51 32.50 -14.80
N GLU A 542 14.07 33.69 -14.92
CA GLU A 542 13.56 34.87 -14.23
C GLU A 542 12.16 35.26 -14.71
N SER A 543 11.26 35.54 -13.76
CA SER A 543 9.99 36.21 -14.06
C SER A 543 10.27 37.59 -14.65
N LEU A 544 9.96 37.80 -15.93
CA LEU A 544 9.96 39.13 -16.53
C LEU A 544 8.92 40.00 -15.82
N SER A 545 9.39 40.91 -14.98
CA SER A 545 8.55 41.79 -14.16
C SER A 545 7.94 42.94 -14.97
N GLY A 546 7.03 42.62 -15.89
CA GLY A 546 6.23 43.62 -16.60
C GLY A 546 5.73 43.22 -17.99
N GLU A 547 4.62 42.47 -18.03
CA GLU A 547 3.51 42.75 -18.96
C GLU A 547 2.20 42.36 -18.24
N HIS A 548 1.16 43.21 -18.35
CA HIS A 548 -0.10 43.15 -17.58
C HIS A 548 -1.30 43.15 -18.54
#